data_AF-A0AAV1HIJ8-F1
#
_entry.id   AF-A0AAV1HIJ8-F1
#
_cell.length_a   1.000
_cell.length_b   1.000
_cell.length_c   1.000
_cell.angle_alpha   90.00
_cell.angle_beta   90.00
_cell.angle_gamma   90.00
#
_symmetry.space_group_name_H-M   'P 1'
#
loop_
_entity.id
_entity.type
_entity.pdbx_description
1 polymer ?
#
loop_
_entity_poly.entity_id
_entity_poly.type
_entity_poly.pdbx_seq_one_letter_code
_entity_poly.pdbx_strand_id
1 'polypeptide(L)'
;MSDGKPCKVCNFTRQKSYGLAVPSLEELKVKGCEFLGFNPSEPVTVVLEDDGTIVADQGYFLCLPTNTKFMLLHEREAWSPVRRMDGGTAWMARDSVLLETDTVDTSGSAAPWWDLAQQLRQDLTSIILMSEADLQSLVDAPGPELASALGFQEKRTADLQETLQRVLDRREEERQSKELLQLYLQHVEKEDEQQGEQSQPGQEGAAAEDVTDAMEVDSASGFVCRTLMVLKGKTSPETRLSTEDLQMVVSRGVDSMVPVLGWDRTRTSALLSACEAELTKRLQQVQAVQSIRSNTHPNSSQENEEESAEAPAEGSN
;
A
#
# COMPACT_ATOMS: atom_id res chain seq x y z
N MET A 1 -10.64 -51.51 22.03
CA MET A 1 -11.25 -50.36 22.70
C MET A 1 -10.97 -49.18 21.80
N SER A 2 -11.99 -48.59 21.18
CA SER A 2 -11.77 -47.49 20.25
C SER A 2 -11.34 -46.28 21.06
N ASP A 3 -10.07 -45.88 20.96
CA ASP A 3 -9.58 -44.65 21.58
C ASP A 3 -10.43 -43.49 21.05
N GLY A 4 -11.22 -42.88 21.95
CA GLY A 4 -12.08 -41.77 21.60
C GLY A 4 -11.24 -40.57 21.17
N LYS A 5 -11.63 -39.92 20.08
CA LYS A 5 -10.98 -38.69 19.64
C LYS A 5 -11.25 -37.59 20.66
N PRO A 6 -10.20 -36.97 21.24
CA PRO A 6 -10.40 -35.85 22.16
C PRO A 6 -10.86 -34.63 21.36
N CYS A 7 -11.88 -33.94 21.85
CA CYS A 7 -12.51 -32.78 21.26
C CYS A 7 -13.04 -31.85 22.35
N LYS A 8 -13.36 -30.61 21.98
CA LYS A 8 -14.00 -29.64 22.88
C LYS A 8 -15.36 -29.25 22.33
N VAL A 9 -16.32 -29.02 23.20
CA VAL A 9 -17.69 -28.67 22.84
C VAL A 9 -18.15 -27.46 23.64
N CYS A 10 -18.79 -26.48 23.00
CA CYS A 10 -19.39 -25.32 23.66
C CYS A 10 -20.81 -25.01 23.13
N ASN A 11 -21.55 -24.19 23.88
CA ASN A 11 -22.83 -23.63 23.45
C ASN A 11 -22.63 -22.36 22.61
N PHE A 12 -23.72 -21.83 22.03
CA PHE A 12 -23.76 -20.58 21.28
C PHE A 12 -23.11 -19.39 22.03
N THR A 13 -23.30 -19.28 23.35
CA THR A 13 -22.73 -18.16 24.13
C THR A 13 -21.22 -18.26 24.36
N ARG A 14 -20.60 -19.41 24.04
CA ARG A 14 -19.16 -19.71 24.27
C ARG A 14 -18.72 -19.58 25.75
N GLN A 15 -19.65 -19.41 26.69
CA GLN A 15 -19.35 -19.24 28.12
C GLN A 15 -19.03 -20.57 28.81
N LYS A 16 -19.59 -21.67 28.31
CA LYS A 16 -19.35 -23.02 28.83
C LYS A 16 -18.69 -23.86 27.75
N SER A 17 -17.60 -24.52 28.12
CA SER A 17 -16.89 -25.46 27.24
C SER A 17 -16.50 -26.72 27.98
N TYR A 18 -16.71 -27.88 27.36
CA TYR A 18 -16.42 -29.19 27.91
C TYR A 18 -15.46 -29.95 27.00
N GLY A 19 -14.51 -30.67 27.59
CA GLY A 19 -13.65 -31.61 26.85
C GLY A 19 -14.28 -32.99 26.83
N LEU A 20 -14.41 -33.60 25.65
CA LEU A 20 -15.00 -34.91 25.46
C LEU A 20 -14.04 -35.80 24.65
N ALA A 21 -14.01 -37.09 24.96
CA ALA A 21 -13.38 -38.10 24.12
C ALA A 21 -14.47 -38.96 23.51
N VAL A 22 -14.66 -38.85 22.19
CA VAL A 22 -15.73 -39.56 21.47
C VAL A 22 -15.20 -40.21 20.19
N PRO A 23 -15.61 -41.46 19.89
CA PRO A 23 -15.22 -42.16 18.68
C PRO A 23 -16.04 -41.74 17.44
N SER A 24 -17.21 -41.12 17.61
CA SER A 24 -18.10 -40.74 16.51
C SER A 24 -18.77 -39.37 16.69
N LEU A 25 -19.24 -38.79 15.58
CA LEU A 25 -20.01 -37.55 15.53
C LEU A 25 -21.38 -37.70 16.19
N GLU A 26 -22.00 -38.87 16.08
CA GLU A 26 -23.28 -39.14 16.75
C GLU A 26 -23.09 -39.15 18.28
N GLU A 27 -22.01 -39.76 18.75
CA GLU A 27 -21.67 -39.76 20.17
C GLU A 27 -21.26 -38.37 20.67
N LEU A 28 -20.65 -37.53 19.81
CA LEU A 28 -20.42 -36.12 20.09
C LEU A 28 -21.74 -35.37 20.33
N LYS A 29 -22.76 -35.59 19.50
CA LYS A 29 -24.07 -34.97 19.65
C LYS A 29 -24.74 -35.42 20.94
N VAL A 30 -24.81 -36.72 21.19
CA VAL A 30 -25.45 -37.27 22.39
C VAL A 30 -24.77 -36.75 23.67
N LYS A 31 -23.46 -36.95 23.81
CA LYS A 31 -22.73 -36.50 25.00
C LYS A 31 -22.67 -34.98 25.09
N GLY A 32 -22.44 -34.30 23.97
CA GLY A 32 -22.39 -32.84 23.93
C GLY A 32 -23.70 -32.20 24.37
N CYS A 33 -24.84 -32.74 23.96
CA CYS A 33 -26.15 -32.31 24.43
C CYS A 33 -26.34 -32.57 25.93
N GLU A 34 -25.93 -33.74 26.43
CA GLU A 34 -26.00 -34.09 27.86
C GLU A 34 -25.19 -33.09 28.71
N PHE A 35 -23.95 -32.77 28.32
CA PHE A 35 -23.09 -31.85 29.06
C PHE A 35 -23.51 -30.37 28.95
N LEU A 36 -24.09 -29.97 27.82
CA LEU A 36 -24.61 -28.61 27.63
C LEU A 36 -26.02 -28.42 28.20
N GLY A 37 -26.71 -29.50 28.58
CA GLY A 37 -28.06 -29.47 29.12
C GLY A 37 -29.14 -29.25 28.06
N PHE A 38 -28.90 -29.68 26.81
CA PHE A 38 -29.89 -29.64 25.74
C PHE A 38 -30.86 -30.82 25.84
N ASN A 39 -32.09 -30.62 25.38
CA ASN A 39 -33.08 -31.69 25.35
C ASN A 39 -32.70 -32.73 24.27
N PRO A 40 -32.70 -34.04 24.57
CA PRO A 40 -32.33 -35.07 23.60
C PRO A 40 -33.34 -35.23 22.45
N SER A 41 -34.52 -34.60 22.55
CA SER A 41 -35.57 -34.64 21.53
C SER A 41 -35.44 -33.51 20.49
N GLU A 42 -34.56 -32.55 20.71
CA GLU A 42 -34.37 -31.39 19.82
C GLU A 42 -33.18 -31.66 18.88
N PRO A 43 -33.32 -31.42 17.56
CA PRO A 43 -32.21 -31.60 16.63
C PRO A 43 -31.17 -30.49 16.83
N VAL A 44 -29.90 -30.89 16.88
CA VAL A 44 -28.78 -29.98 17.10
C VAL A 44 -27.82 -30.03 15.93
N THR A 45 -27.38 -28.85 15.49
CA THR A 45 -26.39 -28.68 14.43
C THR A 45 -25.00 -28.58 15.05
N VAL A 46 -24.05 -29.37 14.54
CA VAL A 46 -22.64 -29.31 14.96
C VAL A 46 -21.89 -28.43 13.97
N VAL A 47 -21.21 -27.41 14.47
CA VAL A 47 -20.35 -26.54 13.67
C VAL A 47 -18.97 -26.43 14.28
N LEU A 48 -17.97 -26.04 13.49
CA LEU A 48 -16.66 -25.63 14.01
C LEU A 48 -16.78 -24.29 14.73
N GLU A 49 -16.13 -24.16 15.87
CA GLU A 49 -16.19 -22.93 16.65
C GLU A 49 -15.43 -21.77 16.00
N ASP A 50 -14.38 -22.09 15.22
CA ASP A 50 -13.46 -21.12 14.60
C ASP A 50 -14.10 -20.35 13.44
N ASP A 51 -14.82 -21.02 12.55
CA ASP A 51 -15.32 -20.44 11.28
C ASP A 51 -16.80 -20.71 11.00
N GLY A 52 -17.47 -21.52 11.83
CA GLY A 52 -18.88 -21.85 11.66
C GLY A 52 -19.16 -22.93 10.62
N THR A 53 -18.13 -23.61 10.10
CA THR A 53 -18.30 -24.70 9.14
C THR A 53 -19.15 -25.82 9.75
N ILE A 54 -20.23 -26.20 9.06
CA ILE A 54 -21.15 -27.24 9.52
C ILE A 54 -20.51 -28.62 9.34
N VAL A 55 -20.45 -29.39 10.42
CA VAL A 55 -19.88 -30.75 10.46
C VAL A 55 -21.03 -31.76 10.42
N ALA A 56 -21.41 -32.15 9.21
CA ALA A 56 -22.56 -33.05 9.00
C ALA A 56 -22.15 -34.52 8.81
N ASP A 57 -20.90 -34.81 8.43
CA ASP A 57 -20.46 -36.15 8.07
C ASP A 57 -19.34 -36.69 8.98
N GLN A 58 -19.35 -38.01 9.17
CA GLN A 58 -18.42 -38.73 10.05
C GLN A 58 -16.98 -38.71 9.53
N GLY A 59 -16.78 -38.68 8.20
CA GLY A 59 -15.45 -38.70 7.60
C GLY A 59 -14.70 -37.40 7.90
N TYR A 60 -15.35 -36.27 7.69
CA TYR A 60 -14.88 -34.93 8.00
C TYR A 60 -14.58 -34.80 9.49
N PHE A 61 -15.48 -35.26 10.37
CA PHE A 61 -15.24 -35.26 11.81
C PHE A 61 -13.93 -35.96 12.19
N LEU A 62 -13.62 -37.12 11.58
CA LEU A 62 -12.40 -37.89 11.90
C LEU A 62 -11.14 -37.22 11.36
N CYS A 63 -11.19 -36.56 10.20
CA CYS A 63 -10.06 -35.85 9.59
C CYS A 63 -9.62 -34.58 10.33
N LEU A 64 -10.48 -34.00 11.16
CA LEU A 64 -10.13 -32.80 11.94
C LEU A 64 -8.97 -33.07 12.93
N PRO A 65 -8.23 -32.06 13.38
CA PRO A 65 -7.21 -32.25 14.42
C PRO A 65 -7.79 -32.80 15.74
N THR A 66 -6.92 -33.35 16.59
CA THR A 66 -7.28 -33.64 17.99
C THR A 66 -7.52 -32.34 18.76
N ASN A 67 -8.44 -32.34 19.72
CA ASN A 67 -8.85 -31.18 20.51
C ASN A 67 -9.54 -30.05 19.72
N THR A 68 -10.03 -30.31 18.50
CA THR A 68 -10.88 -29.37 17.77
C THR A 68 -12.10 -28.98 18.60
N LYS A 69 -12.43 -27.68 18.55
CA LYS A 69 -13.56 -27.11 19.28
C LYS A 69 -14.78 -27.02 18.37
N PHE A 70 -15.83 -27.70 18.79
CA PHE A 70 -17.13 -27.73 18.15
C PHE A 70 -18.11 -26.89 18.94
N MET A 71 -19.07 -26.31 18.23
CA MET A 71 -20.22 -25.63 18.81
C MET A 71 -21.48 -26.38 18.42
N LEU A 72 -22.32 -26.65 19.42
CA LEU A 72 -23.64 -27.24 19.24
C LEU A 72 -24.67 -26.12 19.24
N LEU A 73 -25.44 -26.03 18.16
CA LEU A 73 -26.44 -24.99 17.91
C LEU A 73 -27.84 -25.59 17.80
N HIS A 74 -28.80 -25.00 18.52
CA HIS A 74 -30.21 -25.34 18.38
C HIS A 74 -30.82 -24.70 17.11
N GLU A 75 -32.00 -25.16 16.64
CA GLU A 75 -32.65 -24.71 15.39
C GLU A 75 -32.80 -23.19 15.21
N ARG A 76 -32.76 -22.42 16.30
CA ARG A 76 -32.90 -20.95 16.29
C ARG A 76 -31.59 -20.20 16.49
N GLU A 77 -30.50 -20.91 16.68
CA GLU A 77 -29.17 -20.35 16.92
C GLU A 77 -28.34 -20.47 15.64
N ALA A 78 -27.72 -19.37 15.23
CA ALA A 78 -26.77 -19.34 14.12
C ALA A 78 -25.37 -19.16 14.69
N TRP A 79 -24.37 -19.78 14.07
CA TRP A 79 -22.99 -19.48 14.44
C TRP A 79 -22.72 -17.99 14.21
N SER A 80 -22.05 -17.37 15.17
CA SER A 80 -21.53 -16.00 15.02
C SER A 80 -20.06 -15.99 15.44
N PRO A 81 -19.19 -15.24 14.75
CA PRO A 81 -17.78 -15.12 15.12
C PRO A 81 -17.66 -14.58 16.55
N VAL A 82 -16.59 -14.95 17.26
CA VAL A 82 -16.32 -14.36 18.59
C VAL A 82 -16.25 -12.85 18.39
N ARG A 83 -17.13 -12.08 19.05
CA ARG A 83 -16.85 -10.67 19.36
C ARG A 83 -15.72 -10.65 20.37
N ARG A 84 -14.51 -10.90 19.90
CA ARG A 84 -13.36 -10.36 20.58
C ARG A 84 -13.44 -8.85 20.28
N MET A 85 -13.34 -8.04 21.33
CA MET A 85 -13.01 -6.63 21.14
C MET A 85 -11.54 -6.57 20.78
N ASP A 86 -11.17 -7.17 19.65
CA ASP A 86 -9.85 -7.16 19.05
C ASP A 86 -9.93 -6.41 17.73
N GLY A 87 -10.34 -5.15 17.82
CA GLY A 87 -9.77 -4.06 17.01
C GLY A 87 -9.59 -4.28 15.50
N GLY A 88 -10.48 -5.01 14.83
CA GLY A 88 -10.41 -5.14 13.38
C GLY A 88 -11.48 -6.07 12.86
N THR A 89 -12.28 -5.59 11.90
CA THR A 89 -13.33 -6.32 11.14
C THR A 89 -14.75 -6.45 11.73
N ALA A 90 -15.00 -6.14 13.01
CA ALA A 90 -16.36 -6.17 13.58
C ALA A 90 -17.33 -5.09 13.05
N TRP A 91 -16.85 -4.10 12.28
CA TRP A 91 -17.68 -3.03 11.71
C TRP A 91 -18.42 -3.44 10.42
N MET A 92 -17.97 -4.50 9.74
CA MET A 92 -18.58 -4.96 8.48
C MET A 92 -19.99 -5.57 8.67
N ALA A 93 -20.41 -5.87 9.90
CA ALA A 93 -21.75 -6.41 10.19
C ALA A 93 -22.82 -5.33 10.46
N ARG A 94 -22.48 -4.03 10.38
CA ARG A 94 -23.42 -2.92 10.65
C ARG A 94 -24.25 -2.48 9.45
N ASP A 95 -24.02 -3.00 8.25
CA ASP A 95 -24.64 -2.46 7.03
C ASP A 95 -25.99 -3.11 6.65
N SER A 96 -26.90 -3.29 7.61
CA SER A 96 -28.24 -3.82 7.28
C SER A 96 -29.41 -3.30 8.10
N VAL A 97 -29.24 -2.25 8.90
CA VAL A 97 -30.41 -1.52 9.42
C VAL A 97 -30.13 -0.04 9.55
N LEU A 98 -30.47 0.67 8.47
CA LEU A 98 -30.92 2.06 8.47
C LEU A 98 -32.03 2.23 9.51
N LEU A 99 -31.64 2.53 10.75
CA LEU A 99 -32.52 3.21 11.69
C LEU A 99 -31.80 4.49 12.13
N GLU A 100 -32.13 5.55 11.40
CA GLU A 100 -32.02 6.94 11.80
C GLU A 100 -32.52 7.08 13.24
N THR A 101 -31.58 7.02 14.20
CA THR A 101 -31.89 7.26 15.61
C THR A 101 -31.05 8.44 16.04
N ASP A 102 -31.70 9.58 16.02
CA ASP A 102 -31.30 10.79 16.74
C ASP A 102 -31.08 10.44 18.22
N THR A 103 -29.83 10.48 18.67
CA THR A 103 -29.49 10.45 20.09
C THR A 103 -28.52 11.56 20.40
N VAL A 104 -29.09 12.72 20.72
CA VAL A 104 -28.44 13.78 21.48
C VAL A 104 -28.02 13.23 22.85
N ASP A 105 -26.78 13.53 23.25
CA ASP A 105 -26.12 13.32 24.54
C ASP A 105 -25.89 11.88 25.05
N THR A 106 -24.80 11.27 24.58
CA THR A 106 -23.95 10.41 25.45
C THR A 106 -22.67 11.15 25.81
N SER A 107 -22.74 11.90 26.92
CA SER A 107 -21.63 12.57 27.59
C SER A 107 -20.67 11.57 28.27
N GLY A 108 -20.02 10.72 27.48
CA GLY A 108 -19.08 9.72 27.97
C GLY A 108 -18.30 8.92 26.93
N SER A 109 -18.48 9.15 25.62
CA SER A 109 -17.51 8.65 24.65
C SER A 109 -16.27 9.50 24.76
N ALA A 110 -15.15 8.94 25.19
CA ALA A 110 -13.85 9.55 24.93
C ALA A 110 -13.83 9.94 23.44
N ALA A 111 -13.28 11.13 23.14
CA ALA A 111 -13.21 11.60 21.77
C ALA A 111 -12.60 10.50 20.88
N PRO A 112 -13.09 10.26 19.65
CA PRO A 112 -12.72 9.09 18.82
C PRO A 112 -11.21 8.87 18.68
N TRP A 113 -10.42 9.95 18.77
CA TRP A 113 -8.98 9.95 18.72
C TRP A 113 -8.28 9.32 19.94
N TRP A 114 -8.94 9.22 21.11
CA TRP A 114 -8.32 8.71 22.32
C TRP A 114 -7.97 7.21 22.21
N ASP A 115 -8.91 6.41 21.70
CA ASP A 115 -8.69 4.98 21.48
C ASP A 115 -7.62 4.75 20.40
N LEU A 116 -7.62 5.58 19.36
CA LEU A 116 -6.59 5.58 18.31
C LEU A 116 -5.22 5.95 18.87
N ALA A 117 -5.14 6.93 19.79
CA ALA A 117 -3.91 7.32 20.45
C ALA A 117 -3.40 6.19 21.37
N GLN A 118 -4.28 5.48 22.09
CA GLN A 118 -3.89 4.30 22.86
C GLN A 118 -3.38 3.17 21.97
N GLN A 119 -4.01 2.96 20.82
CA GLN A 119 -3.56 1.97 19.83
C GLN A 119 -2.16 2.31 19.29
N LEU A 120 -1.93 3.58 18.92
CA LEU A 120 -0.61 4.05 18.47
C LEU A 120 0.46 3.96 19.56
N ARG A 121 0.08 4.17 20.82
CA ARG A 121 1.00 4.02 21.96
C ARG A 121 1.47 2.58 22.12
N GLN A 122 0.59 1.61 21.89
CA GLN A 122 0.92 0.19 21.97
C GLN A 122 1.72 -0.27 20.74
N ASP A 123 1.32 0.18 19.56
CA ASP A 123 1.95 -0.16 18.29
C ASP A 123 1.84 0.99 17.28
N LEU A 124 2.97 1.64 17.00
CA LEU A 124 3.05 2.72 16.02
C LEU A 124 2.80 2.26 14.58
N THR A 125 2.98 0.97 14.27
CA THR A 125 2.75 0.45 12.91
C THR A 125 1.27 0.39 12.57
N SER A 126 0.39 0.41 13.57
CA SER A 126 -1.06 0.45 13.39
C SER A 126 -1.54 1.65 12.56
N ILE A 127 -0.75 2.72 12.49
CA ILE A 127 -0.99 3.92 11.67
C ILE A 127 -1.21 3.61 10.18
N ILE A 128 -0.61 2.53 9.67
CA ILE A 128 -0.71 2.13 8.25
C ILE A 128 -2.11 1.61 7.91
N LEU A 129 -2.79 1.02 8.89
CA LEU A 129 -4.10 0.39 8.73
C LEU A 129 -5.26 1.33 9.07
N MET A 130 -4.96 2.52 9.60
CA MET A 130 -5.97 3.51 9.97
C MET A 130 -6.63 4.11 8.73
N SER A 131 -7.94 4.36 8.83
CA SER A 131 -8.67 5.06 7.78
C SER A 131 -8.26 6.53 7.73
N GLU A 132 -8.56 7.20 6.62
CA GLU A 132 -8.30 8.64 6.48
C GLU A 132 -9.03 9.47 7.55
N ALA A 133 -10.27 9.09 7.88
CA ALA A 133 -11.05 9.72 8.93
C ALA A 133 -10.42 9.54 10.33
N ASP A 134 -9.87 8.36 10.60
CA ASP A 134 -9.17 8.09 11.86
C ASP A 134 -7.89 8.93 11.99
N LEU A 135 -7.11 9.00 10.90
CA LEU A 135 -5.92 9.85 10.84
C LEU A 135 -6.28 11.34 11.01
N GLN A 136 -7.36 11.80 10.38
CA GLN A 136 -7.86 13.17 10.55
C GLN A 136 -8.25 13.44 12.00
N SER A 137 -8.92 12.49 12.67
CA SER A 137 -9.29 12.65 14.08
C SER A 137 -8.09 12.80 15.01
N LEU A 138 -6.96 12.14 14.71
CA LEU A 138 -5.70 12.29 15.44
C LEU A 138 -5.02 13.63 15.17
N VAL A 139 -5.15 14.17 13.96
CA VAL A 139 -4.64 15.50 13.61
C VAL A 139 -5.44 16.60 14.29
N ASP A 140 -6.77 16.47 14.33
CA ASP A 140 -7.68 17.44 14.95
C ASP A 140 -7.66 17.39 16.49
N ALA A 141 -7.03 16.37 17.07
CA ALA A 141 -6.93 16.22 18.52
C ALA A 141 -6.08 17.33 19.16
N PRO A 142 -6.44 17.78 20.38
CA PRO A 142 -5.64 18.75 21.12
C PRO A 142 -4.24 18.18 21.43
N GLY A 143 -3.20 18.81 20.86
CA GLY A 143 -1.80 18.40 20.97
C GLY A 143 -1.29 18.00 22.37
N PRO A 144 -1.54 18.76 23.46
CA PRO A 144 -1.05 18.37 24.79
C PRO A 144 -1.76 17.13 25.36
N GLU A 145 -3.05 16.95 25.08
CA GLU A 145 -3.80 15.77 25.52
C GLU A 145 -3.39 14.54 24.71
N LEU A 146 -3.17 14.71 23.40
CA LEU A 146 -2.65 13.67 22.53
C LEU A 146 -1.23 13.24 22.95
N ALA A 147 -0.37 14.19 23.30
CA ALA A 147 0.97 13.90 23.80
C ALA A 147 0.93 13.08 25.10
N SER A 148 0.01 13.44 26.00
CA SER A 148 -0.24 12.70 27.23
C SER A 148 -0.78 11.29 26.96
N ALA A 149 -1.68 11.13 25.98
CA ALA A 149 -2.26 9.84 25.60
C ALA A 149 -1.21 8.89 24.97
N LEU A 150 -0.37 9.43 24.07
CA LEU A 150 0.71 8.71 23.39
C LEU A 150 1.92 8.45 24.31
N GLY A 151 2.07 9.22 25.39
CA GLY A 151 3.28 9.20 26.22
C GLY A 151 4.50 9.84 25.54
N PHE A 152 4.27 10.80 24.64
CA PHE A 152 5.29 11.52 23.89
C PHE A 152 5.55 12.92 24.46
N GLN A 153 6.69 13.50 24.11
CA GLN A 153 6.92 14.94 24.30
C GLN A 153 6.01 15.73 23.35
N GLU A 154 5.50 16.88 23.80
CA GLU A 154 4.60 17.73 23.00
C GLU A 154 5.18 18.06 21.63
N LYS A 155 6.49 18.37 21.54
CA LYS A 155 7.17 18.61 20.27
C LYS A 155 7.07 17.42 19.31
N ARG A 156 7.32 16.20 19.83
CA ARG A 156 7.26 14.97 19.03
C ARG A 156 5.84 14.66 18.56
N THR A 157 4.84 14.97 19.38
CA THR A 157 3.43 14.86 19.00
C THR A 157 3.05 15.87 17.94
N ALA A 158 3.54 17.11 18.05
CA ALA A 158 3.34 18.12 17.02
C ALA A 158 3.99 17.70 15.68
N ASP A 159 5.23 17.21 15.71
CA ASP A 159 5.92 16.68 14.53
C ASP A 159 5.12 15.50 13.90
N LEU A 160 4.51 14.64 14.73
CA LEU A 160 3.66 13.55 14.27
C LEU A 160 2.36 14.07 13.62
N GLN A 161 1.67 15.02 14.25
CA GLN A 161 0.45 15.62 13.70
C GLN A 161 0.74 16.34 12.37
N GLU A 162 1.85 17.07 12.27
CA GLU A 162 2.29 17.69 11.02
C GLU A 162 2.58 16.65 9.94
N THR A 163 3.23 15.54 10.31
CA THR A 163 3.51 14.45 9.37
C THR A 163 2.21 13.80 8.88
N LEU A 164 1.26 13.55 9.78
CA LEU A 164 -0.05 13.01 9.44
C LEU A 164 -0.82 13.95 8.51
N GLN A 165 -0.87 15.25 8.82
CA GLN A 165 -1.50 16.26 7.96
C GLN A 165 -0.89 16.25 6.56
N ARG A 166 0.45 16.25 6.45
CA ARG A 166 1.14 16.21 5.15
C ARG A 166 0.81 14.94 4.35
N VAL A 167 0.62 13.80 5.02
CA VAL A 167 0.22 12.55 4.35
C VAL A 167 -1.23 12.65 3.84
N LEU A 168 -2.13 13.24 4.62
CA LEU A 168 -3.52 13.47 4.22
C LEU A 168 -3.59 14.43 3.03
N ASP A 169 -2.90 15.56 3.10
CA ASP A 169 -2.82 16.55 2.01
C ASP A 169 -2.32 15.90 0.72
N ARG A 170 -1.24 15.11 0.80
CA ARG A 170 -0.70 14.40 -0.36
C ARG A 170 -1.70 13.42 -0.98
N ARG A 171 -2.45 12.67 -0.16
CA ARG A 171 -3.47 11.74 -0.67
C ARG A 171 -4.57 12.48 -1.41
N GLU A 172 -4.98 13.64 -0.89
CA GLU A 172 -5.99 14.49 -1.52
C GLU A 172 -5.46 15.12 -2.82
N GLU A 173 -4.22 15.61 -2.85
CA GLU A 173 -3.55 16.07 -4.07
C GLU A 173 -3.51 14.97 -5.14
N GLU A 174 -3.16 13.75 -4.75
CA GLU A 174 -3.14 12.58 -5.65
C GLU A 174 -4.55 12.31 -6.22
N ARG A 175 -5.60 12.38 -5.39
CA ARG A 175 -7.00 12.22 -5.82
C ARG A 175 -7.39 13.29 -6.83
N GLN A 176 -7.12 14.57 -6.52
CA GLN A 176 -7.42 15.69 -7.40
C GLN A 176 -6.66 15.60 -8.74
N SER A 177 -5.40 15.19 -8.70
CA SER A 177 -4.60 15.00 -9.91
C SER A 177 -5.16 13.90 -10.81
N LYS A 178 -5.62 12.78 -10.22
CA LYS A 178 -6.22 11.66 -10.92
C LYS A 178 -7.53 12.07 -11.59
N GLU A 179 -8.37 12.82 -10.88
CA GLU A 179 -9.64 13.34 -11.40
C GLU A 179 -9.40 14.28 -12.61
N LEU A 180 -8.42 15.18 -12.49
CA LEU A 180 -8.04 16.07 -13.60
C LEU A 180 -7.53 15.29 -14.82
N LEU A 181 -6.69 14.28 -14.62
CA LEU A 181 -6.18 13.42 -15.69
C LEU A 181 -7.29 12.64 -16.39
N GLN A 182 -8.28 12.15 -15.63
CA GLN A 182 -9.45 11.48 -16.21
C GLN A 182 -10.26 12.43 -17.09
N LEU A 183 -10.48 13.66 -16.65
CA LEU A 183 -11.16 14.68 -17.46
C LEU A 183 -10.38 15.00 -18.74
N TYR A 184 -9.05 15.08 -18.66
CA TYR A 184 -8.20 15.30 -19.84
C TYR A 184 -8.28 14.14 -20.82
N LEU A 185 -8.15 12.89 -20.36
CA LEU A 185 -8.26 11.71 -21.22
C LEU A 185 -9.63 11.64 -21.90
N GLN A 186 -10.71 11.90 -21.14
CA GLN A 186 -12.06 11.95 -21.70
C GLN A 186 -12.21 13.07 -22.74
N HIS A 187 -11.51 14.19 -22.58
CA HIS A 187 -11.50 15.27 -23.57
C HIS A 187 -10.76 14.86 -24.84
N VAL A 188 -9.59 14.24 -24.70
CA VAL A 188 -8.80 13.74 -25.83
C VAL A 188 -9.57 12.68 -26.62
N GLU A 189 -10.21 11.74 -25.95
CA GLU A 189 -11.07 10.72 -26.60
C GLU A 189 -12.20 11.37 -27.40
N LYS A 190 -12.88 12.38 -26.83
CA LYS A 190 -13.93 13.13 -27.54
C LYS A 190 -13.39 13.96 -28.70
N GLU A 191 -12.19 14.52 -28.59
CA GLU A 191 -11.53 15.24 -29.69
C GLU A 191 -11.15 14.29 -30.83
N ASP A 192 -10.67 13.09 -30.52
CA ASP A 192 -10.35 12.03 -31.50
C ASP A 192 -11.63 11.51 -32.19
N GLU A 193 -12.72 11.30 -31.45
CA GLU A 193 -14.03 10.93 -32.02
C GLU A 193 -14.57 12.03 -32.96
N GLN A 194 -14.44 13.30 -32.58
CA GLN A 194 -14.88 14.44 -33.41
C GLN A 194 -14.00 14.64 -34.67
N GLN A 195 -12.71 14.29 -34.62
CA GLN A 195 -11.84 14.29 -35.80
C GLN A 195 -12.09 13.07 -36.71
N GLY A 196 -12.48 11.93 -36.14
CA GLY A 196 -12.88 10.74 -36.89
C GLY A 196 -14.17 10.91 -37.68
N GLU A 197 -15.14 11.67 -37.17
CA GLU A 197 -16.43 11.90 -37.85
C GLU A 197 -16.37 12.93 -39.00
N GLN A 198 -15.30 13.73 -39.12
CA GLN A 198 -15.08 14.63 -40.27
C GLN A 198 -14.33 13.98 -41.44
N SER A 199 -13.89 12.73 -41.29
CA SER A 199 -13.10 12.01 -42.29
C SER A 199 -13.85 10.79 -42.85
N GLN A 200 -14.93 11.04 -43.60
CA GLN A 200 -15.32 10.14 -44.71
C GLN A 200 -15.38 10.96 -46.00
N PRO A 201 -14.66 10.53 -47.04
CA PRO A 201 -15.34 9.74 -48.07
C PRO A 201 -14.60 8.44 -48.36
N GLY A 202 -15.38 7.39 -48.66
CA GLY A 202 -14.88 6.02 -48.76
C GLY A 202 -13.88 5.77 -49.87
N GLN A 203 -13.03 4.77 -49.66
CA GLN A 203 -12.89 3.63 -50.56
C GLN A 203 -12.12 2.50 -49.86
N GLU A 204 -12.64 1.29 -50.07
CA GLU A 204 -12.14 0.01 -49.62
C GLU A 204 -10.68 -0.24 -50.03
N GLY A 205 -9.91 -0.92 -49.17
CA GLY A 205 -8.59 -1.43 -49.53
C GLY A 205 -7.86 -2.08 -48.37
N ALA A 206 -7.93 -3.40 -48.31
CA ALA A 206 -7.31 -4.29 -47.34
C ALA A 206 -5.79 -4.08 -47.13
N ALA A 207 -5.35 -4.14 -45.86
CA ALA A 207 -4.27 -5.01 -45.41
C ALA A 207 -4.18 -4.94 -43.89
N ALA A 208 -4.38 -6.07 -43.22
CA ALA A 208 -3.96 -6.25 -41.85
C ALA A 208 -2.44 -6.49 -41.87
N GLU A 209 -1.66 -5.55 -41.33
CA GLU A 209 -0.25 -5.76 -41.02
C GLU A 209 0.00 -5.52 -39.52
N ASP A 210 0.18 -6.66 -38.88
CA ASP A 210 1.07 -7.01 -37.78
C ASP A 210 1.72 -5.89 -36.95
N VAL A 211 1.50 -5.97 -35.63
CA VAL A 211 2.11 -5.12 -34.61
C VAL A 211 3.57 -5.57 -34.43
N THR A 212 4.48 -4.91 -35.13
CA THR A 212 5.90 -4.92 -34.74
C THR A 212 6.25 -3.61 -34.07
N ASP A 213 6.53 -3.66 -32.77
CA ASP A 213 7.20 -2.62 -31.97
C ASP A 213 8.67 -2.49 -32.43
N ALA A 214 8.84 -2.08 -33.68
CA ALA A 214 10.13 -1.67 -34.23
C ALA A 214 10.26 -0.18 -33.96
N MET A 215 11.24 0.16 -33.12
CA MET A 215 11.62 1.53 -32.82
C MET A 215 12.05 2.24 -34.11
N GLU A 216 11.09 2.88 -34.79
CA GLU A 216 11.35 3.65 -36.01
C GLU A 216 12.21 4.86 -35.65
N VAL A 217 13.50 4.74 -35.95
CA VAL A 217 14.41 5.87 -36.01
C VAL A 217 14.10 6.60 -37.31
N ASP A 218 13.69 7.85 -37.22
CA ASP A 218 13.46 8.67 -38.41
C ASP A 218 14.78 8.78 -39.17
N SER A 219 14.87 8.11 -40.31
CA SER A 219 16.13 7.94 -41.06
C SER A 219 16.69 9.27 -41.57
N ALA A 220 15.87 10.31 -41.67
CA ALA A 220 16.29 11.65 -42.07
C ALA A 220 16.97 12.43 -40.93
N SER A 221 16.59 12.16 -39.68
CA SER A 221 17.06 12.89 -38.51
C SER A 221 17.81 12.03 -37.50
N GLY A 222 17.90 10.70 -37.65
CA GLY A 222 18.63 9.80 -36.76
C GLY A 222 18.22 9.87 -35.29
N PHE A 223 17.03 10.41 -34.99
CA PHE A 223 16.45 10.45 -33.66
C PHE A 223 15.30 9.44 -33.59
N VAL A 224 15.06 8.91 -32.40
CA VAL A 224 13.85 8.13 -32.12
C VAL A 224 12.63 9.04 -32.37
N CYS A 225 11.58 8.53 -33.01
CA CYS A 225 10.35 9.28 -33.30
C CYS A 225 9.81 10.03 -32.05
N ARG A 226 9.89 9.38 -30.88
CA ARG A 226 9.54 9.98 -29.57
C ARG A 226 10.35 11.23 -29.23
N THR A 227 11.66 11.22 -29.46
CA THR A 227 12.56 12.35 -29.17
C THR A 227 12.18 13.58 -29.99
N LEU A 228 11.85 13.38 -31.28
CA LEU A 228 11.38 14.48 -32.14
C LEU A 228 10.02 15.01 -31.74
N MET A 229 9.07 14.15 -31.36
CA MET A 229 7.76 14.58 -30.87
C MET A 229 7.88 15.45 -29.62
N VAL A 230 8.76 15.08 -28.68
CA VAL A 230 9.02 15.85 -27.46
C VAL A 230 9.68 17.20 -27.79
N LEU A 231 10.69 17.20 -28.67
CA LEU A 231 11.39 18.42 -29.09
C LEU A 231 10.47 19.40 -29.83
N LYS A 232 9.57 18.90 -30.68
CA LYS A 232 8.63 19.73 -31.46
C LYS A 232 7.36 20.11 -30.68
N GLY A 233 7.17 19.56 -29.48
CA GLY A 233 6.02 19.84 -28.62
C GLY A 233 6.00 21.26 -28.04
N LYS A 234 4.88 21.63 -27.39
CA LYS A 234 4.67 22.94 -26.75
C LYS A 234 5.19 23.02 -25.29
N THR A 235 5.78 21.95 -24.79
CA THR A 235 6.31 21.84 -23.41
C THR A 235 7.81 22.07 -23.38
N SER A 236 8.41 22.31 -22.21
CA SER A 236 9.87 22.38 -21.97
C SER A 236 10.56 21.04 -22.31
N PRO A 237 11.12 20.86 -23.52
CA PRO A 237 11.60 19.54 -23.96
C PRO A 237 12.80 19.06 -23.16
N GLU A 238 13.63 19.99 -22.67
CA GLU A 238 14.84 19.74 -21.90
C GLU A 238 14.58 18.89 -20.65
N THR A 239 13.41 19.02 -20.02
CA THR A 239 13.06 18.27 -18.80
C THR A 239 12.50 16.88 -19.09
N ARG A 240 11.95 16.64 -20.28
CA ARG A 240 11.18 15.43 -20.61
C ARG A 240 12.00 14.37 -21.35
N LEU A 241 13.16 14.76 -21.88
CA LEU A 241 14.10 13.86 -22.54
C LEU A 241 14.94 13.08 -21.53
N SER A 242 15.37 11.87 -21.92
CA SER A 242 16.35 11.11 -21.14
C SER A 242 17.71 11.80 -21.16
N THR A 243 18.60 11.47 -20.22
CA THR A 243 19.96 12.05 -20.20
C THR A 243 20.74 11.69 -21.47
N GLU A 244 20.51 10.49 -22.03
CA GLU A 244 21.11 10.04 -23.30
C GLU A 244 20.56 10.82 -24.49
N ASP A 245 19.23 11.00 -24.57
CA ASP A 245 18.61 11.82 -25.62
C ASP A 245 19.09 13.27 -25.57
N LEU A 246 19.19 13.85 -24.37
CA LEU A 246 19.73 15.21 -24.17
C LEU A 246 21.16 15.32 -24.67
N GLN A 247 22.01 14.37 -24.31
CA GLN A 247 23.40 14.34 -24.78
C GLN A 247 23.47 14.22 -26.31
N MET A 248 22.62 13.39 -26.91
CA MET A 248 22.53 13.24 -28.36
C MET A 248 22.09 14.55 -29.04
N VAL A 249 21.05 15.20 -28.53
CA VAL A 249 20.53 16.48 -29.05
C VAL A 249 21.58 17.59 -28.93
N VAL A 250 22.22 17.74 -27.76
CA VAL A 250 23.25 18.76 -27.52
C VAL A 250 24.49 18.51 -28.39
N SER A 251 24.94 17.25 -28.52
CA SER A 251 26.14 16.89 -29.30
C SER A 251 26.04 17.22 -30.79
N ARG A 252 24.82 17.26 -31.33
CA ARG A 252 24.57 17.58 -32.75
C ARG A 252 24.67 19.07 -33.06
N GLY A 253 24.43 19.93 -32.07
CA GLY A 253 24.57 21.38 -32.21
C GLY A 253 23.47 22.06 -33.04
N VAL A 254 23.50 23.39 -33.07
CA VAL A 254 22.40 24.23 -33.60
C VAL A 254 22.19 24.04 -35.11
N ASP A 255 23.27 24.01 -35.88
CA ASP A 255 23.18 24.04 -37.33
C ASP A 255 22.60 22.75 -37.94
N SER A 256 22.76 21.61 -37.27
CA SER A 256 22.15 20.34 -37.69
C SER A 256 20.72 20.17 -37.18
N MET A 257 20.36 20.82 -36.07
CA MET A 257 19.03 20.73 -35.46
C MET A 257 18.00 21.68 -36.10
N VAL A 258 18.44 22.79 -36.69
CA VAL A 258 17.58 23.72 -37.44
C VAL A 258 16.73 23.01 -38.51
N PRO A 259 17.30 22.24 -39.44
CA PRO A 259 16.51 21.54 -40.46
C PRO A 259 15.65 20.40 -39.88
N VAL A 260 16.11 19.74 -38.82
CA VAL A 260 15.36 18.65 -38.16
C VAL A 260 14.09 19.16 -37.48
N LEU A 261 14.20 20.29 -36.78
CA LEU A 261 13.08 20.89 -36.06
C LEU A 261 12.19 21.75 -36.96
N GLY A 262 12.71 22.23 -38.09
CA GLY A 262 12.01 23.16 -38.98
C GLY A 262 11.81 24.54 -38.32
N TRP A 263 12.70 24.92 -37.42
CA TRP A 263 12.63 26.18 -36.66
C TRP A 263 13.73 27.15 -37.08
N ASP A 264 13.57 28.42 -36.70
CA ASP A 264 14.59 29.44 -36.88
C ASP A 264 15.81 29.20 -35.96
N ARG A 265 16.98 29.68 -36.39
CA ARG A 265 18.25 29.49 -35.67
C ARG A 265 18.20 30.03 -34.24
N THR A 266 17.53 31.16 -34.03
CA THR A 266 17.37 31.78 -32.71
C THR A 266 16.59 30.90 -31.74
N ARG A 267 15.45 30.34 -32.19
CA ARG A 267 14.63 29.42 -31.39
C ARG A 267 15.34 28.09 -31.14
N THR A 268 15.96 27.50 -32.16
CA THR A 268 16.72 26.24 -32.01
C THR A 268 17.92 26.42 -31.07
N SER A 269 18.62 27.56 -31.15
CA SER A 269 19.72 27.89 -30.23
C SER A 269 19.25 28.08 -28.80
N ALA A 270 18.09 28.71 -28.59
CA ALA A 270 17.51 28.86 -27.24
C ALA A 270 17.15 27.49 -26.65
N LEU A 271 16.53 26.61 -27.45
CA LEU A 271 16.22 25.25 -27.03
C LEU A 271 17.49 24.45 -26.65
N LEU A 272 18.49 24.45 -27.52
CA LEU A 272 19.74 23.70 -27.27
C LEU A 272 20.48 24.21 -26.03
N SER A 273 20.48 25.52 -25.81
CA SER A 273 21.03 26.11 -24.58
C SER A 273 20.28 25.63 -23.34
N ALA A 274 18.94 25.55 -23.40
CA ALA A 274 18.14 25.00 -22.30
C ALA A 274 18.42 23.50 -22.08
N CYS A 275 18.56 22.71 -23.16
CA CYS A 275 18.94 21.30 -23.08
C CYS A 275 20.33 21.10 -22.47
N GLU A 276 21.31 21.96 -22.82
CA GLU A 276 22.66 21.93 -22.26
C GLU A 276 22.67 22.31 -20.76
N ALA A 277 21.90 23.33 -20.38
CA ALA A 277 21.76 23.73 -18.98
C ALA A 277 21.13 22.61 -18.13
N GLU A 278 20.11 21.92 -18.65
CA GLU A 278 19.48 20.80 -17.94
C GLU A 278 20.39 19.57 -17.89
N LEU A 279 21.12 19.27 -18.97
CA LEU A 279 22.10 18.18 -19.00
C LEU A 279 23.23 18.41 -17.98
N THR A 280 23.80 19.60 -17.92
CA THR A 280 24.85 19.95 -16.96
C THR A 280 24.37 19.85 -15.52
N LYS A 281 23.14 20.31 -15.23
CA LYS A 281 22.50 20.14 -13.92
C LYS A 281 22.36 18.66 -13.53
N ARG A 282 21.89 17.80 -14.44
CA ARG A 282 21.75 16.35 -14.19
C ARG A 282 23.11 15.68 -13.93
N LEU A 283 24.13 16.03 -14.71
CA LEU A 283 25.48 15.50 -14.52
C LEU A 283 26.09 15.93 -13.17
N GLN A 284 25.89 17.18 -12.75
CA GLN A 284 26.32 17.67 -11.44
C GLN A 284 25.63 16.91 -10.30
N GLN A 285 24.33 16.63 -10.41
CA GLN A 285 23.60 15.82 -9.42
C GLN A 285 24.18 14.41 -9.32
N VAL A 286 24.45 13.76 -10.45
CA VAL A 286 25.07 12.43 -10.48
C VAL A 286 26.45 12.46 -9.82
N GLN A 287 27.27 13.46 -10.11
CA GLN A 287 28.59 13.63 -9.50
C GLN A 287 28.50 13.86 -7.99
N ALA A 288 27.53 14.64 -7.51
CA ALA A 288 27.31 14.87 -6.09
C ALA A 288 26.96 13.56 -5.37
N VAL A 289 26.06 12.76 -5.95
CA VAL A 289 25.67 11.45 -5.41
C VAL A 289 26.86 10.47 -5.40
N GLN A 290 27.65 10.44 -6.46
CA GLN A 290 28.87 9.61 -6.52
C GLN A 290 29.89 10.02 -5.46
N SER A 291 30.06 11.33 -5.23
CA SER A 291 30.97 11.86 -4.20
C SER A 291 30.53 11.47 -2.78
N ILE A 292 29.23 11.43 -2.51
CA ILE A 292 28.69 10.92 -1.24
C ILE A 292 29.02 9.43 -1.10
N ARG A 293 28.79 8.64 -2.17
CA ARG A 293 29.05 7.19 -2.17
C ARG A 293 30.53 6.86 -1.93
N SER A 294 31.46 7.60 -2.55
CA SER A 294 32.90 7.41 -2.32
C SER A 294 33.32 7.76 -0.90
N ASN A 295 32.68 8.77 -0.28
CA ASN A 295 32.98 9.16 1.10
C ASN A 295 32.37 8.22 2.16
N THR A 296 31.31 7.48 1.81
CA THR A 296 30.73 6.45 2.69
C THR A 296 31.50 5.12 2.69
N HIS A 297 32.58 5.00 1.90
CA HIS A 297 33.53 3.88 1.98
C HIS A 297 34.93 4.34 2.42
N PRO A 298 35.15 4.66 3.71
CA PRO A 298 36.50 4.67 4.25
C PRO A 298 36.91 3.23 4.60
N ASN A 299 37.90 2.73 3.86
CA ASN A 299 39.01 1.89 4.34
C ASN A 299 38.68 0.75 5.33
N SER A 300 38.48 -0.47 4.81
CA SER A 300 38.72 -1.73 5.54
C SER A 300 40.01 -2.37 5.02
N SER A 301 41.14 -1.67 5.07
CA SER A 301 42.47 -2.23 4.79
C SER A 301 43.57 -1.26 5.23
N GLN A 302 43.81 -1.15 6.54
CA GLN A 302 45.13 -0.81 7.08
C GLN A 302 45.17 -1.22 8.55
N GLU A 303 45.36 -2.52 8.78
CA GLU A 303 45.83 -3.05 10.05
C GLU A 303 47.36 -2.99 10.07
N ASN A 304 47.88 -2.50 11.19
CA ASN A 304 49.16 -2.84 11.82
C ASN A 304 50.46 -2.55 11.05
N GLU A 305 51.10 -1.43 11.40
CA GLU A 305 52.57 -1.35 11.52
C GLU A 305 52.94 -0.49 12.74
N GLU A 306 53.26 -1.21 13.82
CA GLU A 306 54.36 -0.99 14.77
C GLU A 306 54.46 0.34 15.54
N GLU A 307 53.83 0.32 16.71
CA GLU A 307 54.34 0.97 17.92
C GLU A 307 55.56 0.18 18.44
N SER A 308 56.77 0.69 18.18
CA SER A 308 58.00 0.31 18.88
C SER A 308 58.93 1.52 18.97
N ALA A 309 58.65 2.39 19.94
CA ALA A 309 59.59 3.40 20.40
C ALA A 309 60.41 2.79 21.56
N GLU A 310 61.46 2.06 21.19
CA GLU A 310 62.53 1.61 22.09
C GLU A 310 63.48 2.80 22.35
N ALA A 311 63.66 3.15 23.62
CA ALA A 311 64.59 4.17 24.07
C ALA A 311 66.04 3.65 24.02
N PRO A 312 67.03 4.40 23.51
CA PRO A 312 68.43 4.02 23.68
C PRO A 312 68.97 4.58 24.99
N ALA A 313 69.44 3.69 25.85
CA ALA A 313 70.41 3.99 26.89
C ALA A 313 71.81 4.02 26.26
N GLU A 314 72.41 5.20 26.13
CA GLU A 314 73.85 5.34 25.91
C GLU A 314 74.57 5.41 27.25
N GLY A 315 75.57 4.55 27.42
CA GLY A 315 76.54 4.61 28.50
C GLY A 315 77.97 4.55 27.94
N SER A 316 78.80 5.47 28.45
CA SER A 316 80.27 5.49 28.46
C SER A 316 81.03 5.93 27.19
N ASN A 317 81.48 7.19 27.18
CA ASN A 317 82.87 7.54 27.53
C ASN A 317 82.98 9.01 27.98
#